data_AF-F7QV52-F1
#
_entry.id   AF-F7QV52-F1
#
_cell.length_a   1.000
_cell.length_b   1.000
_cell.length_c   1.000
_cell.angle_alpha   90.00
_cell.angle_beta   90.00
_cell.angle_gamma   90.00
#
_symmetry.space_group_name_H-M   'P 1'
#
loop_
_entity.id
_entity.type
_entity.pdbx_description
1 polymer ?
#
loop_
_entity_poly.entity_id
_entity_poly.type
_entity_poly.pdbx_seq_one_letter_code
_entity_poly.pdbx_strand_id
1 'polypeptide(L)'
;MQQLGELSQMVKINEKVFNKICKKIDELVRSKKRKAIKNSNLSSLYTISVTVFLKDKKIKFERVSVFNEIGKWLEIYYFDEDENKKCKTKFRIDDPNFIGYIPKIEMKRS
;
A
#
# COMPACT_ATOMS: atom_id res chain seq x y z
N MET A 1 53.36 6.43 -25.32
CA MET A 1 51.93 6.26 -25.66
C MET A 1 51.30 4.96 -25.13
N GLN A 2 52.06 3.92 -24.76
CA GLN A 2 51.50 2.66 -24.21
C GLN A 2 50.85 2.80 -22.82
N GLN A 3 51.41 3.60 -21.90
CA GLN A 3 50.90 3.72 -20.52
C GLN A 3 49.50 4.39 -20.40
N LEU A 4 49.12 5.25 -21.36
CA LEU A 4 47.78 5.88 -21.40
C LEU A 4 46.67 4.89 -21.82
N GLY A 5 47.01 3.87 -22.59
CA GLY A 5 46.08 2.83 -23.03
C GLY A 5 45.69 1.86 -21.90
N GLU A 6 46.65 1.50 -21.05
CA GLU A 6 46.46 0.57 -19.93
C GLU A 6 45.61 1.20 -18.81
N LEU A 7 45.82 2.48 -18.49
CA LEU A 7 44.98 3.25 -17.55
C LEU A 7 43.52 3.36 -18.03
N SER A 8 43.31 3.62 -19.32
CA SER A 8 41.98 3.68 -19.94
C SER A 8 41.26 2.33 -19.89
N GLN A 9 41.98 1.22 -20.07
CA GLN A 9 41.41 -0.13 -19.91
C GLN A 9 41.07 -0.44 -18.44
N MET A 10 41.93 -0.06 -17.49
CA MET A 10 41.72 -0.32 -16.06
C MET A 10 40.49 0.43 -15.51
N VAL A 11 40.27 1.67 -15.95
CA VAL A 11 39.05 2.45 -15.61
C VAL A 11 37.78 1.78 -16.14
N LYS A 12 37.79 1.32 -17.40
CA LYS A 12 36.65 0.62 -18.01
C LYS A 12 36.35 -0.73 -17.34
N ILE A 13 37.37 -1.43 -16.86
CA ILE A 13 37.20 -2.68 -16.10
C ILE A 13 36.54 -2.38 -14.75
N ASN A 14 37.02 -1.35 -14.04
CA ASN A 14 36.47 -0.95 -12.75
C ASN A 14 35.01 -0.50 -12.86
N GLU A 15 34.65 0.24 -13.91
CA GLU A 15 33.28 0.66 -14.17
C GLU A 15 32.36 -0.56 -14.44
N LYS A 16 32.82 -1.54 -15.22
CA LYS A 16 32.07 -2.78 -15.45
C LYS A 16 31.87 -3.60 -14.17
N VAL A 17 32.88 -3.66 -13.31
CA VAL A 17 32.80 -4.36 -12.02
C VAL A 17 31.85 -3.63 -11.08
N PHE A 18 31.95 -2.31 -11.00
CA PHE A 18 31.04 -1.47 -10.21
C PHE A 18 29.58 -1.65 -10.65
N ASN A 19 29.30 -1.59 -11.95
CA ASN A 19 27.96 -1.81 -12.49
C ASN A 19 27.40 -3.21 -12.19
N LYS A 20 28.25 -4.25 -12.17
CA LYS A 20 27.85 -5.60 -11.75
C LYS A 20 27.52 -5.66 -10.25
N ILE A 21 28.28 -4.96 -9.41
CA ILE A 21 28.01 -4.87 -7.97
C ILE A 21 26.68 -4.14 -7.73
N CYS A 22 26.45 -3.00 -8.38
CA CYS A 22 25.19 -2.26 -8.29
C CYS A 22 23.99 -3.13 -8.69
N LYS A 23 24.07 -3.85 -9.81
CA LYS A 23 23.00 -4.78 -10.23
C LYS A 23 22.74 -5.88 -9.22
N LYS A 24 23.79 -6.47 -8.62
CA LYS A 24 23.63 -7.49 -7.58
C LYS A 24 22.99 -6.92 -6.31
N ILE A 25 23.34 -5.70 -5.91
CA ILE A 25 22.71 -5.01 -4.78
C ILE A 25 21.23 -4.77 -5.08
N ASP A 26 20.89 -4.27 -6.27
CA ASP A 26 19.49 -4.06 -6.67
C ASP A 26 18.68 -5.36 -6.68
N GLU A 27 19.23 -6.46 -7.17
CA GLU A 27 18.59 -7.78 -7.13
C GLU A 27 18.40 -8.30 -5.70
N LEU A 28 19.39 -8.09 -4.82
CA LEU A 28 19.31 -8.41 -3.39
C LEU A 28 18.23 -7.58 -2.69
N VAL A 29 18.17 -6.27 -2.94
CA VAL A 29 17.14 -5.38 -2.39
C VAL A 29 15.76 -5.76 -2.92
N ARG A 30 15.61 -6.03 -4.22
CA ARG A 30 14.35 -6.49 -4.84
C ARG A 30 13.90 -7.85 -4.32
N SER A 31 14.82 -8.80 -4.09
CA SER A 31 14.49 -10.12 -3.55
C SER A 31 14.11 -10.05 -2.07
N LYS A 32 14.78 -9.21 -1.26
CA LYS A 32 14.36 -8.92 0.13
C LYS A 32 13.01 -8.23 0.18
N LYS A 33 12.75 -7.23 -0.67
CA LYS A 33 11.43 -6.57 -0.79
C LYS A 33 10.34 -7.58 -1.18
N ARG A 34 10.61 -8.49 -2.13
CA ARG A 34 9.68 -9.57 -2.51
C ARG A 34 9.46 -10.60 -1.39
N LYS A 35 10.48 -10.96 -0.60
CA LYS A 35 10.33 -11.85 0.57
C LYS A 35 9.55 -11.19 1.71
N ALA A 36 9.77 -9.90 1.96
CA ALA A 36 8.99 -9.15 2.95
C ALA A 36 7.51 -9.00 2.55
N ILE A 37 7.21 -8.84 1.25
CA ILE A 37 5.83 -8.83 0.74
C ILE A 37 5.20 -10.23 0.84
N LYS A 38 5.94 -11.31 0.54
CA LYS A 38 5.44 -12.70 0.66
C LYS A 38 5.20 -13.15 2.11
N ASN A 39 5.86 -12.54 3.10
CA ASN A 39 5.68 -12.82 4.52
C ASN A 39 4.75 -11.82 5.24
N SER A 40 3.94 -11.06 4.50
CA SER A 40 2.98 -10.12 5.10
C SER A 40 1.71 -10.82 5.60
N ASN A 41 1.86 -11.77 6.53
CA ASN A 41 0.78 -12.12 7.47
C ASN A 41 0.40 -10.95 8.40
N LEU A 42 1.03 -9.78 8.26
CA LEU A 42 0.56 -8.54 8.90
C LEU A 42 -0.88 -8.18 8.46
N SER A 43 -1.30 -8.57 7.25
CA SER A 43 -2.64 -8.30 6.72
C SER A 43 -3.76 -9.06 7.45
N SER A 44 -3.45 -10.12 8.21
CA SER A 44 -4.47 -10.93 8.88
C SER A 44 -4.69 -10.56 10.35
N LEU A 45 -3.76 -9.80 10.95
CA LEU A 45 -3.82 -9.47 12.38
C LEU A 45 -4.77 -8.32 12.69
N TYR A 46 -5.02 -7.41 11.75
CA TYR A 46 -5.88 -6.26 11.97
C TYR A 46 -6.94 -6.15 10.87
N THR A 47 -8.19 -5.99 11.27
CA THR A 47 -9.30 -5.62 10.39
C THR A 47 -9.59 -4.14 10.58
N ILE A 48 -9.53 -3.37 9.50
CA ILE A 48 -10.02 -1.99 9.49
C ILE A 48 -11.50 -2.02 9.12
N SER A 49 -12.32 -1.34 9.90
CA SER A 49 -13.73 -1.12 9.60
C SER A 49 -14.03 0.38 9.66
N VAL A 50 -15.03 0.81 8.90
CA VAL A 50 -15.53 2.19 8.95
C VAL A 50 -17.03 2.12 9.14
N THR A 51 -17.52 2.83 10.15
CA THR A 51 -18.96 3.00 10.36
C THR A 51 -19.35 4.39 9.93
N VAL A 52 -20.31 4.51 9.03
CA VAL A 52 -20.91 5.78 8.61
C VAL A 52 -22.25 5.95 9.30
N PHE A 53 -22.47 7.14 9.86
CA PHE A 53 -23.68 7.55 10.55
C PHE A 53 -24.44 8.53 9.66
N LEU A 54 -25.63 8.13 9.27
CA LEU A 54 -26.63 8.96 8.62
C LEU A 54 -27.79 9.17 9.60
N LYS A 55 -28.59 10.21 9.39
CA LYS A 55 -29.71 10.62 10.27
C LYS A 55 -30.57 9.46 10.77
N ASP A 56 -30.93 8.54 9.88
CA ASP A 56 -31.83 7.41 10.18
C ASP A 56 -31.15 6.06 10.00
N LYS A 57 -29.85 6.03 9.68
CA LYS A 57 -29.17 4.79 9.29
C LYS A 57 -27.71 4.76 9.72
N LYS A 58 -27.29 3.60 10.20
CA LYS A 58 -25.89 3.27 10.43
C LYS A 58 -25.44 2.23 9.41
N ILE A 59 -24.32 2.46 8.74
CA ILE A 59 -23.76 1.53 7.75
C ILE A 59 -22.35 1.15 8.20
N LYS A 60 -22.10 -0.15 8.37
CA LYS A 60 -20.79 -0.68 8.73
C LYS A 60 -20.12 -1.27 7.50
N PHE A 61 -18.90 -0.82 7.22
CA PHE A 61 -18.02 -1.38 6.21
C PHE A 61 -16.90 -2.14 6.92
N GLU A 62 -16.76 -3.43 6.62
CA GLU A 62 -15.65 -4.25 7.12
C GLU A 62 -14.57 -4.43 6.06
N ARG A 63 -13.37 -4.84 6.49
CA ARG A 63 -12.22 -5.05 5.59
C ARG A 63 -11.96 -3.84 4.67
N VAL A 64 -12.00 -2.65 5.26
CA VAL A 64 -11.73 -1.40 4.58
C VAL A 64 -10.25 -1.35 4.23
N SER A 65 -9.97 -1.09 2.95
CA SER A 65 -8.61 -0.95 2.43
C SER A 65 -8.10 0.49 2.56
N VAL A 66 -8.96 1.46 2.24
CA VAL A 66 -8.67 2.89 2.43
C VAL A 66 -9.98 3.67 2.58
N PHE A 67 -9.93 4.75 3.34
CA PHE A 67 -10.98 5.76 3.39
C PHE A 67 -10.33 7.15 3.36
N ASN A 68 -10.86 8.06 2.56
CA ASN A 68 -10.31 9.40 2.40
C ASN A 68 -11.45 10.42 2.32
N GLU A 69 -11.23 11.59 2.90
CA GLU A 69 -12.03 12.78 2.62
C GLU A 69 -11.38 13.54 1.46
N ILE A 70 -12.11 13.73 0.37
CA ILE A 70 -11.66 14.46 -0.81
C ILE A 70 -12.68 15.55 -1.10
N GLY A 71 -12.35 16.78 -0.71
CA GLY A 71 -13.28 17.91 -0.77
C GLY A 71 -14.49 17.65 0.13
N LYS A 72 -15.68 17.53 -0.47
CA LYS A 72 -16.95 17.29 0.26
C LYS A 72 -17.40 15.83 0.23
N TRP A 73 -16.51 14.91 -0.13
CA TRP A 73 -16.82 13.50 -0.28
C TRP A 73 -15.97 12.65 0.66
N LEU A 74 -16.62 11.76 1.41
CA LEU A 74 -15.97 10.63 2.05
C LEU A 74 -16.02 9.45 1.07
N GLU A 75 -14.86 8.99 0.61
CA GLU A 75 -14.73 7.80 -0.22
C GLU A 75 -14.24 6.62 0.62
N ILE A 76 -14.94 5.47 0.54
CA ILE A 76 -14.58 4.25 1.28
C ILE A 76 -14.39 3.11 0.28
N TYR A 77 -13.22 2.47 0.33
CA TYR A 77 -12.88 1.29 -0.45
C TYR A 77 -12.83 0.08 0.46
N TYR A 78 -13.69 -0.90 0.23
CA TYR A 78 -13.85 -2.07 1.09
C TYR A 78 -13.93 -3.36 0.28
N PHE A 79 -13.77 -4.49 0.95
CA PHE A 79 -13.99 -5.80 0.35
C PHE A 79 -15.39 -6.28 0.74
N ASP A 80 -16.21 -6.56 -0.27
CA ASP A 80 -17.52 -7.17 -0.11
C ASP A 80 -17.34 -8.69 -0.07
N GLU A 81 -17.64 -9.30 1.08
CA GLU A 81 -17.48 -10.74 1.26
C GLU A 81 -18.55 -11.54 0.53
N ASP A 82 -19.78 -11.03 0.47
CA ASP A 82 -20.91 -11.70 -0.18
C ASP A 82 -20.67 -11.76 -1.69
N GLU A 83 -20.17 -10.67 -2.27
CA GLU A 83 -19.84 -10.59 -3.69
C GLU A 83 -18.38 -11.01 -4.01
N ASN A 84 -17.60 -11.35 -2.99
CA ASN A 84 -16.18 -11.70 -3.07
C ASN A 84 -15.34 -10.73 -3.95
N LYS A 85 -15.63 -9.43 -3.85
CA LYS A 85 -15.02 -8.40 -4.73
C LYS A 85 -14.69 -7.11 -3.97
N LYS A 86 -13.83 -6.28 -4.58
CA LYS A 86 -13.52 -4.95 -4.06
C LYS A 86 -14.59 -3.96 -4.50
N CYS A 87 -15.13 -3.21 -3.55
CA CYS A 87 -16.17 -2.22 -3.76
C CYS A 87 -15.69 -0.83 -3.34
N LYS A 88 -16.35 0.19 -3.90
CA LYS A 88 -16.15 1.59 -3.56
C LYS A 88 -17.52 2.22 -3.31
N THR A 89 -17.63 2.96 -2.22
CA THR A 89 -18.79 3.81 -1.96
C THR A 89 -18.36 5.24 -1.65
N LYS A 90 -19.29 6.18 -1.78
CA LYS A 90 -19.05 7.60 -1.49
C LYS A 90 -20.22 8.18 -0.70
N PHE A 91 -19.90 9.05 0.24
CA PHE A 91 -20.86 9.84 1.01
C PHE A 91 -20.56 11.33 0.87
N ARG A 92 -21.61 12.14 0.74
CA ARG A 92 -21.51 13.61 0.79
C ARG A 92 -21.41 14.04 2.25
N ILE A 93 -20.32 14.72 2.60
CA ILE A 93 -20.08 15.20 3.98
C ILE A 93 -20.90 16.47 4.25
N ASP A 94 -21.21 17.26 3.21
CA ASP A 94 -22.08 18.43 3.31
C ASP A 94 -23.58 18.12 3.18
N ASP A 95 -23.94 16.84 3.08
CA ASP A 95 -25.35 16.43 3.14
C ASP A 95 -25.84 16.56 4.60
N PRO A 96 -26.96 17.25 4.87
CA PRO A 96 -27.52 17.36 6.22
C PRO A 96 -27.92 16.01 6.84
N ASN A 97 -28.08 14.96 6.02
CA ASN A 97 -28.32 13.61 6.50
C ASN A 97 -27.04 12.89 6.93
N PHE A 98 -25.86 13.42 6.59
CA PHE A 98 -24.57 12.88 7.03
C PHE A 98 -24.22 13.41 8.41
N ILE A 99 -24.14 12.52 9.39
CA ILE A 99 -23.78 12.88 10.77
C ILE A 99 -22.26 12.79 10.95
N GLY A 100 -21.63 11.77 10.37
CA GLY A 100 -20.20 11.54 10.52
C GLY A 100 -19.79 10.10 10.23
N TYR A 101 -18.53 9.78 10.48
CA TYR A 101 -18.01 8.41 10.39
C TYR A 101 -16.95 8.15 11.45
N ILE A 102 -16.81 6.89 11.84
CA ILE A 102 -15.81 6.43 12.81
C ILE A 102 -15.03 5.28 12.19
N PRO A 103 -13.70 5.43 11.96
CA PRO A 103 -12.83 4.31 11.63
C PRO A 103 -12.50 3.52 12.90
N LYS A 104 -12.43 2.19 12.77
CA LYS A 104 -12.02 1.30 13.86
C LYS A 104 -11.03 0.28 13.34
N ILE A 105 -9.90 0.16 14.03
CA ILE A 105 -8.88 -0.85 13.77
C ILE A 105 -9.03 -1.89 14.88
N GLU A 106 -9.42 -3.11 14.51
CA GLU A 106 -9.58 -4.21 15.45
C GLU A 106 -8.50 -5.25 15.19
N MET A 107 -7.82 -5.69 16.25
CA MET A 107 -6.91 -6.84 16.16
C MET A 107 -7.75 -8.12 16.15
N LYS A 108 -7.56 -9.00 15.17
CA LYS A 108 -8.11 -10.36 15.23
C LYS A 108 -7.47 -11.06 16.43
N ARG A 109 -8.27 -11.35 17.45
CA ARG A 109 -7.86 -12.23 18.55
C ARG A 109 -7.88 -13.66 18.00
N SER A 110 -6.70 -14.27 17.97
CA SER A 110 -6.50 -15.69 17.67
C SER A 110 -7.16 -16.58 18.71
#